data_AF-A0A923XHA0-F1
#
_entry.id   AF-A0A923XHA0-F1
#
_cell.length_a   1.000
_cell.length_b   1.000
_cell.length_c   1.000
_cell.angle_alpha   90.00
_cell.angle_beta   90.00
_cell.angle_gamma   90.00
#
_symmetry.space_group_name_H-M   'P 1'
#
loop_
_entity.id
_entity.type
_entity.pdbx_description
1 polymer ?
#
loop_
_entity_poly.entity_id
_entity_poly.type
_entity_poly.pdbx_seq_one_letter_code
_entity_poly.pdbx_strand_id
1 'polypeptide(L)' 'VIVETDGCDAVLLVDELVGQQQVVVKSLETNFRRVPGLSGATVMGDGSVALILDVGHLVRMAGREGAMRL' A
#
# COMPACT_ATOMS: atom_id res chain seq x y z
N VAL A 1 7.22 -4.36 -8.71
CA VAL A 1 7.96 -3.37 -7.90
C VAL A 1 8.61 -4.08 -6.73
N ILE A 2 9.92 -3.95 -6.57
CA ILE A 2 10.62 -4.50 -5.40
C ILE A 2 10.48 -3.51 -4.26
N VAL A 3 10.10 -4.00 -3.09
CA VAL A 3 9.98 -3.20 -1.86
C VAL A 3 10.74 -3.91 -0.74
N GLU A 4 11.47 -3.14 0.06
CA GLU A 4 12.14 -3.62 1.26
C GLU A 4 11.40 -3.03 2.48
N THR A 5 11.05 -3.88 3.43
CA THR A 5 10.42 -3.47 4.68
C THR A 5 10.97 -4.30 5.83
N ASP A 6 11.51 -3.63 6.86
CA ASP A 6 12.06 -4.28 8.06
C ASP A 6 13.03 -5.45 7.74
N GLY A 7 13.87 -5.30 6.71
CA GLY A 7 14.81 -6.32 6.26
C GLY A 7 14.19 -7.51 5.51
N CYS A 8 12.91 -7.41 5.13
CA CYS A 8 12.23 -8.35 4.27
C CYS A 8 12.01 -7.75 2.88
N ASP A 9 12.53 -8.42 1.86
CA ASP A 9 12.25 -8.08 0.46
C ASP A 9 10.92 -8.72 0.03
N ALA A 10 10.09 -7.92 -0.63
CA ALA A 10 8.85 -8.36 -1.25
C ALA A 10 8.70 -7.78 -2.66
N VAL A 11 7.85 -8.44 -3.46
CA VAL A 11 7.53 -7.99 -4.81
C VAL A 11 6.04 -7.68 -4.90
N LEU A 12 5.72 -6.44 -5.26
CA LEU A 12 4.38 -6.02 -5.62
C LEU A 12 4.20 -6.17 -7.12
N LEU A 13 3.30 -7.05 -7.54
CA LEU A 13 2.85 -7.11 -8.94
C LEU A 13 1.97 -5.88 -9.20
N VAL A 14 2.31 -5.12 -10.23
CA VAL A 14 1.58 -3.91 -10.62
C VAL A 14 1.39 -3.92 -12.13
N ASP A 15 0.31 -3.31 -12.60
CA ASP A 15 0.02 -3.18 -14.02
C ASP A 15 0.97 -2.19 -14.70
N GLU A 16 1.19 -1.03 -14.08
CA GLU A 16 2.04 0.03 -14.62
C GLU A 16 2.73 0.88 -13.54
N LEU A 17 3.77 1.59 -13.95
CA LEU A 17 4.47 2.57 -13.15
C LEU A 17 4.20 3.97 -13.69
N VAL A 18 3.37 4.73 -12.98
CA VAL A 18 2.99 6.11 -13.34
C VAL A 18 4.09 7.14 -12.98
N GLY A 19 5.09 6.72 -12.21
CA GLY A 19 6.22 7.55 -11.76
C GLY A 19 6.02 8.12 -10.35
N GLN A 20 6.81 9.13 -10.00
CA GLN A 20 6.75 9.79 -8.69
C GLN A 20 5.85 11.03 -8.76
N GLN A 21 4.91 11.15 -7.83
CA GLN A 21 4.01 12.30 -7.72
C GLN A 21 4.05 12.88 -6.31
N GLN A 22 3.99 14.21 -6.21
CA GLN A 22 3.77 14.88 -4.94
C GLN A 22 2.27 14.94 -4.67
N VAL A 23 1.85 14.38 -3.53
CA VAL A 23 0.44 14.27 -3.16
C VAL A 23 0.22 14.69 -1.71
N VAL A 24 -0.99 15.18 -1.41
CA VAL A 24 -1.42 15.46 -0.04
C VAL A 24 -2.11 14.22 0.50
N VAL A 25 -1.53 13.60 1.52
CA VAL A 25 -2.12 12.44 2.20
C VAL A 25 -3.31 12.91 3.03
N LYS A 26 -4.48 12.33 2.78
CA LYS A 26 -5.66 12.47 3.63
C LYS A 26 -5.85 11.20 4.42
N SER A 27 -5.98 11.34 5.72
CA SER A 27 -6.16 10.17 6.56
C SER A 27 -7.58 9.61 6.47
N LEU A 28 -7.70 8.29 6.59
CA LEU A 28 -8.98 7.57 6.51
C LEU A 28 -9.77 7.59 7.84
N GLU A 29 -9.18 8.14 8.91
CA GLU A 29 -9.53 7.86 10.31
C GLU A 29 -10.73 8.65 10.86
N THR A 30 -11.30 9.57 10.09
CA THR A 30 -12.43 10.39 10.58
C THR A 30 -13.78 9.98 10.00
N ASN A 31 -13.82 9.43 8.78
CA ASN A 31 -15.08 9.16 8.06
C ASN A 31 -15.19 7.74 7.48
N PHE A 32 -14.11 6.95 7.53
CA PHE A 32 -14.05 5.65 6.86
C PHE A 32 -13.60 4.55 7.81
N ARG A 33 -14.07 3.33 7.58
CA ARG A 33 -13.57 2.16 8.29
C ARG A 33 -12.10 1.95 7.92
N ARG A 34 -11.28 1.60 8.91
CA ARG A 34 -9.89 1.21 8.69
C ARG A 34 -9.87 -0.02 7.78
N VAL A 35 -9.20 0.09 6.63
CA VAL A 35 -8.99 -1.02 5.71
C VAL A 35 -7.58 -1.58 5.96
N PRO A 36 -7.45 -2.87 6.33
CA PRO A 36 -6.15 -3.52 6.47
C PRO A 36 -5.28 -3.31 5.23
N GLY A 37 -4.04 -2.83 5.42
CA GLY A 37 -3.09 -2.62 4.33
C GLY A 37 -3.13 -1.23 3.68
N LEU A 38 -4.02 -0.33 4.13
CA LEU A 38 -4.05 1.06 3.70
C LEU A 38 -3.63 2.01 4.82
N SER A 39 -2.84 3.02 4.48
CA SER A 39 -2.44 4.11 5.39
C SER A 39 -3.22 5.40 5.14
N GLY A 40 -3.82 5.57 3.95
CA GLY A 40 -4.48 6.81 3.58
C GLY A 40 -5.12 6.77 2.19
N ALA A 41 -5.62 7.92 1.77
CA ALA A 41 -6.00 8.18 0.38
C ALA A 41 -5.62 9.61 -0.02
N THR A 42 -5.57 9.89 -1.32
CA THR A 42 -5.38 11.23 -1.86
C THR A 42 -6.29 11.44 -3.06
N VAL A 43 -6.56 12.71 -3.37
CA VAL A 43 -7.29 13.11 -4.58
C VAL A 43 -6.25 13.67 -5.54
N MET A 44 -6.18 13.06 -6.73
CA MET A 44 -5.25 13.40 -7.79
C MET A 44 -5.70 14.68 -8.52
N GLY A 45 -4.80 15.28 -9.32
CA GLY A 45 -5.09 16.51 -10.06
C GLY A 45 -6.21 16.37 -11.12
N ASP A 46 -6.47 15.14 -11.57
CA ASP A 46 -7.58 14.79 -12.47
C ASP A 46 -8.88 14.45 -11.73
N GLY A 47 -8.88 14.55 -10.40
CA GLY A 47 -10.03 14.23 -9.54
C GLY A 47 -10.16 12.74 -9.18
N SER A 48 -9.30 11.86 -9.70
CA SER A 48 -9.30 10.45 -9.29
C SER A 48 -8.84 10.29 -7.83
N VAL A 49 -9.23 9.18 -7.20
CA VAL A 49 -8.80 8.84 -5.84
C VAL A 49 -7.72 7.77 -5.90
N ALA A 50 -6.57 8.05 -5.30
CA ALA A 50 -5.51 7.07 -5.12
C ALA A 50 -5.44 6.64 -3.65
N LEU A 51 -5.27 5.33 -3.43
CA LEU A 51 -5.06 4.75 -2.10
C LEU A 51 -3.57 4.66 -1.79
N ILE A 52 -3.22 4.89 -0.53
CA ILE A 52 -1.83 4.79 -0.07
C ILE A 52 -1.70 3.47 0.69
N LEU A 53 -0.80 2.62 0.22
CA LEU A 53 -0.57 1.30 0.78
C LEU A 53 0.38 1.37 1.99
N ASP A 54 0.06 0.62 3.04
CA ASP A 54 1.00 0.30 4.12
C ASP A 54 1.73 -0.99 3.75
N VAL A 55 2.88 -0.85 3.08
CA VAL A 55 3.68 -1.99 2.58
C VAL A 55 4.14 -2.90 3.71
N GLY A 56 4.55 -2.35 4.85
CA GLY A 56 4.99 -3.17 5.99
C GLY A 56 3.84 -4.01 6.55
N HIS A 57 2.63 -3.45 6.63
CA HIS A 57 1.45 -4.22 7.01
C HIS A 57 1.08 -5.28 5.97
N LEU A 58 1.16 -4.95 4.67
CA LEU A 58 0.90 -5.90 3.59
C LEU A 58 1.88 -7.08 3.62
N VAL A 59 3.18 -6.84 3.83
CA VAL A 59 4.18 -7.91 3.93
C VAL A 59 3.94 -8.79 5.16
N ARG A 60 3.58 -8.21 6.31
CA ARG A 60 3.18 -8.98 7.50
C ARG A 60 1.91 -9.82 7.27
N MET A 61 0.95 -9.32 6.49
CA MET A 61 -0.25 -10.07 6.13
C MET A 61 0.08 -11.24 5.21
N ALA A 62 0.89 -11.01 4.18
CA ALA A 62 1.32 -12.07 3.25
C ALA A 62 2.17 -13.15 3.94
N GLY A 63 3.07 -12.76 4.85
CA GLY A 63 3.87 -13.70 5.64
C GLY A 63 3.07 -14.57 6.61
N ARG A 64 1.83 -14.16 6.96
CA ARG A 64 0.92 -14.96 7.81
C ARG A 64 0.18 -16.05 7.05
N GLU A 65 0.07 -15.96 5.72
CA GLU A 65 -0.54 -16.98 4.87
C GLU A 65 0.50 -17.92 4.21
N GLY A 66 1.77 -17.49 4.15
CA GLY A 66 2.88 -18.20 3.49
C GLY A 66 3.62 -19.26 4.31
N ALA A 67 3.13 -19.69 5.47
CA ALA A 67 3.66 -20.88 6.15
C ALA A 67 3.18 -22.20 5.49
N MET A 68 2.75 -22.16 4.23
CA MET A 68 2.69 -23.35 3.39
C MET A 68 4.12 -23.71 2.96
N ARG A 69 4.79 -24.43 3.86
CA ARG A 69 6.07 -25.10 3.63
C ARG A 69 6.01 -25.87 2.32
N LEU A 70 6.93 -25.58 1.40
CA LEU A 70 7.44 -26.57 0.46
C LEU A 70 8.46 -27.45 1.17
#